data_AF-A0A444IWU4-F1
#
_entry.id   AF-A0A444IWU4-F1
#
_cell.length_a   1.000
_cell.length_b   1.000
_cell.length_c   1.000
_cell.angle_alpha   90.00
_cell.angle_beta   90.00
_cell.angle_gamma   90.00
#
_symmetry.space_group_name_H-M   'P 1'
#
loop_
_entity.id
_entity.type
_entity.pdbx_description
1 polymer ?
#
loop_
_entity_poly.entity_id
_entity_poly.type
_entity_poly.pdbx_seq_one_letter_code
_entity_poly.pdbx_strand_id
1 'polypeptide(L)'
;MFGCFLRNLLTHDSYIIQVRRLRKKHRNKLETLLSIFDQSNASKESKHFLDVLESSFPDEFKVIIRRLHKASASKELCEDMEMEDEILEELATQERLIAYERAEKEKAEAEKRKAEEGKRKAEEGKEKVEAEKERVEAEKVRLEKLLKQAGIEF
;
A
#
# COMPACT_ATOMS: atom_id res chain seq x y z
N MET A 1 24.99 -36.56 -41.55
CA MET A 1 25.21 -37.62 -40.54
C MET A 1 25.78 -36.94 -39.29
N PHE A 2 24.91 -36.41 -38.41
CA PHE A 2 25.34 -35.85 -37.14
C PHE A 2 25.11 -36.92 -36.08
N GLY A 3 26.18 -37.66 -35.77
CA GLY A 3 26.17 -38.67 -34.72
C GLY A 3 26.05 -37.99 -33.36
N CYS A 4 24.93 -38.22 -32.68
CA CYS A 4 24.80 -37.96 -31.25
C CYS A 4 25.63 -39.01 -30.51
N PHE A 5 26.89 -38.69 -30.25
CA PHE A 5 27.72 -39.37 -29.26
C PHE A 5 27.53 -38.66 -27.91
N LEU A 6 26.43 -38.97 -27.21
CA LEU A 6 26.29 -38.72 -25.78
C LEU A 6 25.70 -39.97 -25.13
N ARG A 7 26.40 -41.09 -25.32
CA ARG A 7 26.08 -42.34 -24.64
C ARG A 7 26.96 -42.40 -23.39
N ASN A 8 26.30 -42.39 -22.23
CA ASN A 8 26.82 -42.74 -20.90
C ASN A 8 27.68 -41.67 -20.19
N LEU A 9 27.07 -40.84 -19.33
CA LEU A 9 27.77 -40.23 -18.18
C LEU A 9 26.87 -39.56 -17.11
N LEU A 10 25.54 -39.65 -17.18
CA LEU A 10 24.68 -39.14 -16.11
C LEU A 10 24.07 -40.31 -15.33
N THR A 11 24.61 -40.56 -14.14
CA THR A 11 24.10 -41.52 -13.14
C THR A 11 22.89 -41.00 -12.37
N HIS A 12 22.22 -39.96 -12.88
CA HIS A 12 21.06 -39.33 -12.27
C HIS A 12 19.96 -39.14 -13.32
N ASP A 13 18.70 -39.27 -12.89
CA ASP A 13 17.51 -38.97 -13.70
C ASP A 13 17.55 -37.51 -14.14
N SER A 14 18.06 -37.28 -15.35
CA SER A 14 18.27 -35.96 -15.91
C SER A 14 17.38 -35.79 -17.14
N TYR A 15 16.64 -34.69 -17.15
CA TYR A 15 15.79 -34.32 -18.28
C TYR A 15 16.53 -33.32 -19.15
N ILE A 16 16.86 -33.71 -20.38
CA ILE A 16 17.49 -32.83 -21.36
C ILE A 16 16.39 -32.19 -22.21
N ILE A 17 16.13 -30.90 -21.98
CA ILE A 17 15.17 -30.13 -22.77
C ILE A 17 15.92 -29.44 -23.91
N GLN A 18 15.70 -29.89 -25.14
CA GLN A 18 16.28 -29.23 -26.32
C GLN A 18 15.46 -27.99 -26.69
N VAL A 19 15.88 -26.82 -26.19
CA VAL A 19 15.24 -25.55 -26.50
C VAL A 19 15.79 -25.01 -27.83
N ARG A 20 14.92 -24.61 -28.77
CA ARG A 20 15.34 -23.87 -29.97
C ARG A 20 16.00 -22.57 -29.56
N ARG A 21 17.11 -22.19 -30.21
CA ARG A 21 17.85 -20.94 -29.95
C ARG A 21 16.86 -19.76 -29.84
N LEU A 22 16.79 -19.15 -28.66
CA LEU A 22 15.89 -18.04 -28.40
C LEU A 22 16.25 -16.91 -29.38
N ARG A 23 15.23 -16.35 -30.04
CA ARG A 23 15.41 -15.18 -30.91
C ARG A 23 15.52 -13.95 -30.02
N LYS A 24 16.30 -12.94 -30.42
CA LYS A 24 16.51 -11.67 -29.67
C LYS A 24 15.23 -10.90 -29.28
N LYS A 25 14.07 -11.28 -29.82
CA LYS A 25 12.78 -10.62 -29.54
C LYS A 25 11.87 -11.64 -28.86
N HIS A 26 11.88 -11.63 -27.53
CA HIS A 26 10.98 -12.43 -26.69
C HIS A 26 9.57 -11.87 -26.82
N ARG A 27 8.66 -12.62 -27.45
CA ARG A 27 7.27 -12.19 -27.66
C ARG A 27 6.30 -12.85 -26.69
N ASN A 28 6.69 -14.00 -26.14
CA ASN A 28 5.84 -14.84 -25.30
C ASN A 28 6.41 -14.96 -23.88
N LYS A 29 5.52 -15.14 -22.89
CA LYS A 29 5.91 -15.38 -21.49
C LYS A 29 6.92 -16.52 -21.33
N LEU A 30 6.74 -17.61 -22.06
CA LEU A 30 7.67 -18.75 -22.04
C LEU A 30 9.05 -18.38 -22.61
N GLU A 31 9.11 -17.56 -23.66
CA GLU A 31 10.39 -17.12 -24.24
C GLU A 31 11.15 -16.17 -23.30
N THR A 32 10.43 -15.37 -22.52
CA THR A 32 10.99 -14.51 -21.46
C THR A 32 11.47 -15.33 -20.27
N LEU A 33 10.76 -16.38 -19.87
CA LEU A 33 11.23 -17.28 -18.83
C LEU A 33 12.50 -18.02 -19.27
N LEU A 34 12.48 -18.56 -20.49
CA LEU A 34 13.61 -19.30 -21.04
C LEU A 34 14.83 -18.40 -21.26
N SER A 35 14.66 -17.08 -21.42
CA SER A 35 15.79 -16.16 -21.59
C SER A 35 16.63 -15.95 -20.32
N ILE A 36 16.12 -16.32 -19.15
CA ILE A 36 16.91 -16.39 -17.91
C ILE A 36 18.06 -17.39 -18.07
N PHE A 37 17.81 -18.48 -18.80
CA PHE A 37 18.76 -19.56 -19.04
C PHE A 37 19.54 -19.40 -20.35
N ASP A 38 19.47 -18.24 -21.01
CA ASP A 38 20.22 -18.01 -22.24
C ASP A 38 21.72 -17.92 -21.94
N GLN A 39 22.51 -18.73 -22.65
CA GLN A 39 23.97 -18.74 -22.55
C GLN A 39 24.60 -17.43 -23.06
N SER A 40 23.83 -16.54 -23.70
CA SER A 40 24.29 -15.17 -23.98
C SER A 40 24.59 -14.36 -22.72
N ASN A 41 23.95 -14.71 -21.61
CA ASN A 41 24.14 -14.06 -20.31
C ASN A 41 25.24 -14.74 -19.48
N ALA A 42 25.96 -15.70 -20.07
CA ALA A 42 27.07 -16.35 -19.39
C ALA A 42 28.21 -15.35 -19.16
N SER A 43 28.81 -15.44 -17.97
CA SER A 43 29.94 -14.60 -17.60
C SER A 43 31.11 -14.81 -18.56
N LYS A 44 31.80 -13.72 -18.93
CA LYS A 44 32.92 -13.76 -19.88
C LYS A 44 34.12 -14.55 -19.34
N GLU A 45 34.25 -14.63 -18.02
CA GLU A 45 35.37 -15.28 -17.35
C GLU A 45 35.15 -16.78 -17.16
N SER A 46 33.90 -17.20 -16.99
CA SER A 46 33.55 -18.60 -16.78
C SER A 46 32.20 -18.90 -17.41
N LYS A 47 32.21 -19.79 -18.42
CA LYS A 47 31.01 -20.21 -19.16
C LYS A 47 30.01 -21.03 -18.32
N HIS A 48 30.29 -21.19 -17.03
CA HIS A 48 29.51 -21.97 -16.07
C HIS A 48 28.59 -21.09 -15.21
N PHE A 49 28.83 -19.78 -15.15
CA PHE A 49 28.01 -18.84 -14.39
C PHE A 49 27.16 -18.01 -15.34
N LEU A 50 25.89 -17.83 -14.99
CA LEU A 50 24.94 -16.99 -15.71
C LEU A 50 24.71 -15.72 -14.91
N ASP A 51 25.00 -14.57 -15.51
CA ASP A 51 24.77 -13.26 -14.92
C ASP A 51 23.34 -12.81 -15.27
N VAL A 52 22.41 -13.11 -14.36
CA VAL A 52 20.99 -12.77 -14.52
C VAL A 52 20.70 -11.47 -13.78
N LEU A 53 20.34 -10.42 -14.51
CA LEU A 53 19.90 -9.15 -13.94
C LEU A 53 18.40 -9.19 -13.62
N GLU A 54 18.04 -9.22 -12.33
CA GLU A 54 16.64 -9.25 -11.87
C GLU A 54 15.80 -8.07 -12.40
N SER A 55 16.42 -6.89 -12.58
CA SER A 55 15.77 -5.68 -13.09
C SER A 55 15.32 -5.77 -14.54
N SER A 56 15.85 -6.72 -15.32
CA SER A 56 15.50 -6.90 -16.73
C SER A 56 14.25 -7.74 -16.94
N PHE A 57 13.70 -8.35 -15.88
CA PHE A 57 12.58 -9.27 -15.94
C PHE A 57 11.33 -8.71 -15.25
N PRO A 58 10.13 -9.04 -15.78
CA PRO A 58 8.87 -8.77 -15.09
C PRO A 58 8.81 -9.38 -13.69
N ASP A 59 8.04 -8.74 -12.80
CA ASP A 59 7.89 -9.16 -11.39
C ASP A 59 7.44 -10.62 -11.23
N GLU A 60 6.64 -11.14 -12.17
CA GLU A 60 6.20 -12.55 -12.20
C GLU A 60 7.40 -13.53 -12.17
N PHE A 61 8.52 -13.16 -12.79
CA PHE A 61 9.70 -14.03 -12.90
C PHE A 61 10.77 -13.75 -11.84
N LYS A 62 10.70 -12.61 -11.15
CA LYS A 62 11.61 -12.27 -10.05
C LYS A 62 11.60 -13.31 -8.95
N VAL A 63 10.42 -13.85 -8.62
CA VAL A 63 10.29 -14.95 -7.64
C VAL A 63 11.08 -16.18 -8.06
N ILE A 64 11.13 -16.50 -9.35
CA ILE A 64 11.89 -17.65 -9.87
C ILE A 64 13.38 -17.36 -9.81
N ILE A 65 13.80 -16.16 -10.22
CA ILE A 65 15.20 -15.71 -10.16
C ILE A 65 15.70 -15.74 -8.70
N ARG A 66 14.91 -15.22 -7.76
CA ARG A 66 15.19 -15.25 -6.34
C ARG A 66 15.34 -16.67 -5.79
N ARG A 67 14.49 -17.61 -6.22
CA ARG A 67 14.61 -19.04 -5.87
C ARG A 67 15.88 -19.68 -6.45
N LEU A 68 16.25 -19.32 -7.68
CA LEU A 68 17.50 -19.78 -8.30
C LEU A 68 18.72 -19.25 -7.55
N HIS A 69 18.72 -17.96 -7.18
CA HIS A 69 19.76 -17.38 -6.34
C HIS A 69 19.84 -18.10 -5.00
N LYS A 70 18.71 -18.31 -4.30
CA LYS A 70 18.67 -19.04 -3.03
C LYS A 70 19.21 -20.48 -3.15
N ALA A 71 18.93 -21.18 -4.24
CA ALA A 71 19.43 -22.53 -4.47
C ALA A 71 20.94 -22.58 -4.78
N SER A 72 21.50 -21.51 -5.36
CA SER A 72 22.92 -21.40 -5.70
C SER A 72 23.77 -20.67 -4.64
N ALA A 73 23.12 -19.98 -3.70
CA ALA A 73 23.76 -19.14 -2.69
C ALA A 73 24.40 -19.95 -1.56
N SER A 74 25.34 -19.33 -0.85
CA SER A 74 25.87 -19.85 0.42
C SER A 74 24.82 -19.76 1.53
N LYS A 75 25.03 -20.51 2.63
CA LYS A 75 24.14 -20.49 3.80
C LYS A 75 24.01 -19.08 4.40
N GLU A 76 25.12 -18.36 4.51
CA GLU A 76 25.16 -16.97 5.00
C GLU A 76 24.27 -16.05 4.17
N LEU A 77 24.41 -16.09 2.84
CA LEU A 77 23.59 -15.27 1.95
C LEU A 77 22.11 -15.66 1.99
N CYS A 78 21.79 -16.95 2.20
CA CYS A 78 20.41 -17.38 2.40
C CYS A 78 19.82 -16.84 3.71
N GLU A 79 20.61 -16.82 4.78
CA GLU A 79 20.20 -16.26 6.09
C GLU A 79 19.97 -14.75 5.97
N ASP A 80 20.85 -14.03 5.27
CA ASP A 80 20.68 -12.59 4.99
C ASP A 80 19.38 -12.33 4.22
N MET A 81 19.09 -13.11 3.18
CA MET A 81 17.84 -12.99 2.41
C MET A 81 16.59 -13.29 3.25
N GLU A 82 16.67 -14.21 4.20
CA GLU A 82 15.56 -14.53 5.12
C GLU A 82 15.35 -13.42 6.15
N MET A 83 16.44 -12.86 6.68
CA MET A 83 16.38 -11.73 7.61
C MET A 83 15.81 -10.48 6.93
N GLU A 84 16.19 -10.20 5.68
CA GLU A 84 15.62 -9.09 4.91
C GLU A 84 14.10 -9.24 4.73
N ASP A 85 13.62 -10.46 4.46
CA ASP A 85 12.19 -10.73 4.35
C ASP A 85 11.46 -10.49 5.68
N GLU A 86 12.02 -10.97 6.80
CA GLU A 86 11.45 -10.76 8.14
C GLU A 86 11.34 -9.27 8.47
N ILE A 87 12.40 -8.49 8.21
CA ILE A 87 12.40 -7.03 8.43
C ILE A 87 11.34 -6.34 7.57
N LEU A 88 11.20 -6.72 6.29
CA LEU A 88 10.19 -6.13 5.41
C LEU A 88 8.77 -6.44 5.87
N GLU A 89 8.52 -7.65 6.38
CA GLU A 89 7.23 -8.04 6.95
C GLU A 89 6.89 -7.27 8.24
N GLU A 90 7.86 -7.07 9.11
CA GLU A 90 7.71 -6.26 10.33
C GLU A 90 7.38 -4.80 10.00
N LEU A 91 8.13 -4.19 9.08
CA LEU A 91 7.88 -2.81 8.62
C LEU A 91 6.49 -2.66 8.01
N ALA A 92 6.09 -3.59 7.14
CA ALA A 92 4.75 -3.59 6.56
C ALA A 92 3.66 -3.71 7.64
N THR A 93 3.91 -4.46 8.72
CA THR A 93 3.00 -4.57 9.86
C THR A 93 2.90 -3.27 10.64
N GLN A 94 4.04 -2.61 10.91
CA GLN A 94 4.07 -1.31 11.56
C GLN A 94 3.34 -0.24 10.75
N GLU A 95 3.53 -0.20 9.43
CA GLU A 95 2.82 0.74 8.55
C GLU A 95 1.30 0.55 8.63
N ARG A 96 0.82 -0.70 8.63
CA ARG A 96 -0.61 -1.00 8.81
C ARG A 96 -1.14 -0.50 10.15
N LEU A 97 -0.38 -0.68 11.23
CA LEU A 97 -0.76 -0.19 12.56
C LEU A 97 -0.81 1.34 12.62
N ILE A 98 0.20 2.02 12.07
CA ILE A 98 0.24 3.49 12.01
C ILE A 98 -0.93 4.02 11.18
N ALA A 99 -1.25 3.39 10.06
CA ALA A 99 -2.40 3.77 9.23
C ALA A 99 -3.72 3.63 10.00
N TYR A 100 -3.89 2.54 10.76
CA TYR A 100 -5.06 2.33 11.61
C TYR A 100 -5.17 3.40 12.71
N GLU A 101 -4.09 3.68 13.43
CA GLU A 101 -4.07 4.71 14.47
C GLU A 101 -4.37 6.11 13.93
N ARG A 102 -3.84 6.45 12.74
CA ARG A 102 -4.14 7.73 12.09
C ARG A 102 -5.62 7.83 11.74
N ALA A 103 -6.21 6.78 11.18
CA ALA A 103 -7.64 6.75 10.86
C ALA A 103 -8.51 6.92 12.12
N GLU A 104 -8.16 6.28 13.23
CA GLU A 104 -8.87 6.43 14.50
C GLU A 104 -8.72 7.85 15.09
N LYS A 105 -7.52 8.43 15.04
CA LYS A 105 -7.29 9.82 15.45
C LYS A 105 -8.09 10.81 14.61
N GLU A 106 -8.14 10.62 13.30
CA GLU A 106 -8.91 11.46 12.39
C GLU A 106 -10.42 11.38 12.67
N LYS A 107 -10.96 10.17 12.91
CA LYS A 107 -12.36 10.01 13.33
C LYS A 107 -12.65 10.72 14.64
N ALA A 108 -11.79 10.55 15.64
CA ALA A 108 -11.95 11.20 16.95
C ALA A 108 -11.88 12.73 16.83
N GLU A 109 -10.99 13.26 15.98
CA GLU A 109 -10.91 14.70 15.73
C GLU A 109 -12.15 15.21 14.98
N ALA A 110 -12.65 14.46 13.99
CA ALA A 110 -13.88 14.80 13.27
C ALA A 110 -15.10 14.84 14.21
N GLU A 111 -15.19 13.89 15.15
CA GLU A 111 -16.24 13.88 16.16
C GLU A 111 -16.14 15.07 17.12
N LYS A 112 -14.93 15.40 17.59
CA LYS A 112 -14.69 16.60 18.41
C LYS A 112 -15.10 17.88 17.69
N ARG A 113 -14.72 18.05 16.41
CA ARG A 113 -15.11 19.21 15.59
C ARG A 113 -16.63 19.33 15.45
N LYS A 114 -17.33 18.21 15.21
CA LYS A 114 -18.80 18.19 15.17
C LYS A 114 -19.42 18.57 16.52
N ALA A 115 -18.86 18.09 17.62
CA ALA A 115 -19.33 18.44 18.96
C ALA A 115 -19.11 19.92 19.28
N GLU A 116 -17.98 20.51 18.89
CA GLU A 116 -17.71 21.94 19.03
C GLU A 116 -18.65 22.80 18.17
N GLU A 117 -18.90 22.40 16.92
CA GLU A 117 -19.86 23.09 16.05
C GLU A 117 -21.28 23.03 16.64
N GLY A 118 -21.69 21.89 17.19
CA GLY A 118 -22.96 21.73 17.90
C GLY A 118 -23.07 22.65 19.11
N LYS A 119 -22.00 22.79 19.90
CA LYS A 119 -21.96 23.72 21.04
C LYS A 119 -22.10 25.18 20.61
N ARG A 120 -21.38 25.61 19.57
CA ARG A 120 -21.48 26.98 19.03
C ARG A 120 -22.90 27.30 18.56
N LYS A 121 -23.52 26.39 17.80
CA LYS A 121 -24.91 26.56 17.36
C LYS A 121 -25.89 26.64 18.53
N ALA A 122 -25.65 25.89 19.60
CA ALA A 122 -26.47 25.94 20.80
C ALA A 122 -26.29 27.27 21.57
N GLU A 123 -25.08 27.81 21.64
CA GLU A 123 -24.80 29.13 22.22
C GLU A 123 -25.45 30.26 21.41
N GLU A 124 -25.29 30.26 20.09
CA GLU A 124 -25.97 31.21 19.20
C GLU A 124 -27.50 31.13 19.32
N GLY A 125 -28.05 29.91 19.49
CA GLY A 125 -29.47 29.70 19.73
C GLY A 125 -29.94 30.32 21.04
N LYS A 126 -29.15 30.19 22.12
CA LYS A 126 -29.45 30.79 23.42
C LYS A 126 -29.44 32.32 23.36
N GLU A 127 -28.43 32.92 22.74
CA GLU A 127 -28.35 34.38 22.57
C GLU A 127 -29.55 34.92 21.79
N LYS A 128 -29.98 34.24 20.72
CA LYS A 128 -31.17 34.65 19.96
C LYS A 128 -32.44 34.60 20.79
N VAL A 129 -32.63 33.55 21.58
CA VAL A 129 -33.79 33.43 22.49
C VAL A 129 -33.77 34.52 23.57
N GLU A 130 -32.59 34.85 24.10
CA GLU A 130 -32.44 35.92 25.09
C GLU A 130 -32.75 37.30 24.49
N ALA A 131 -32.22 37.59 23.29
CA ALA A 131 -32.53 38.81 22.56
C ALA A 131 -34.02 38.93 22.19
N GLU A 132 -34.69 37.82 21.88
CA GLU A 132 -36.13 37.82 21.62
C GLU A 132 -36.94 38.11 22.90
N LYS A 133 -36.56 37.52 24.03
CA LYS A 133 -37.18 37.82 25.33
C LYS A 133 -37.08 39.29 25.70
N GLU A 134 -35.90 39.89 25.55
CA GLU A 134 -35.70 41.33 25.83
C GLU A 134 -36.59 42.20 24.94
N ARG A 135 -36.74 41.85 23.65
CA ARG A 135 -37.64 42.57 22.73
C ARG A 135 -39.10 42.49 23.17
N VAL A 136 -39.56 41.29 23.55
CA VAL A 136 -40.93 41.07 24.03
C VAL A 136 -41.19 41.84 25.32
N GLU A 137 -40.23 41.87 26.26
CA GLU A 137 -40.35 42.67 27.48
C GLU A 137 -40.41 44.17 27.17
N ALA A 138 -39.53 44.66 26.29
CA ALA A 138 -39.53 46.07 25.88
C ALA A 138 -40.86 46.47 25.22
N GLU A 139 -41.44 45.58 24.42
CA GLU A 139 -42.74 45.80 23.77
C GLU A 139 -43.89 45.79 24.79
N LYS A 140 -43.89 44.86 25.76
CA LYS A 140 -44.82 44.86 26.89
C LYS A 140 -44.80 46.18 27.66
N VAL A 141 -43.60 46.67 28.03
CA VAL A 141 -43.44 47.94 28.76
C VAL A 141 -43.96 49.13 27.94
N ARG A 142 -43.78 49.11 26.62
CA ARG A 142 -44.34 50.16 25.73
C ARG A 142 -45.86 50.11 25.71
N LEU A 143 -46.46 48.93 25.58
CA LEU A 143 -47.91 48.75 25.61
C LEU A 143 -48.53 49.21 26.93
N GLU A 144 -47.91 48.87 28.07
CA GLU A 144 -48.38 49.33 29.39
C GLU A 144 -48.36 50.86 29.52
N LYS A 145 -47.32 51.53 28.99
CA LYS A 145 -47.25 53.01 29.00
C LYS A 145 -48.36 53.63 28.15
N LEU A 146 -48.65 53.06 26.99
CA LEU A 146 -49.73 53.53 26.10
C LEU A 146 -51.11 53.32 26.73
N LEU A 147 -51.35 52.17 27.39
CA LEU A 147 -52.59 51.89 28.10
C LEU A 147 -52.85 52.88 29.25
N LYS A 148 -51.80 53.21 30.03
CA LYS A 148 -51.89 54.24 31.08
C LYS A 148 -52.22 55.63 30.53
N GLN A 149 -51.70 55.98 29.36
CA GLN A 149 -52.01 57.27 28.70
C GLN A 149 -53.42 57.31 28.10
N ALA A 150 -53.97 56.16 27.71
CA ALA A 150 -55.32 56.04 27.15
C ALA A 150 -56.44 56.03 28.22
N GLY A 151 -56.11 56.07 29.51
CA GLY A 151 -57.10 56.17 30.60
C GLY A 151 -57.93 54.90 30.83
N ILE A 152 -57.48 53.75 30.34
CA ILE A 152 -58.11 52.45 30.60
C ILE A 152 -57.33 51.79 31.74
N GLU A 153 -57.78 51.99 32.96
CA GLU A 153 -57.35 51.21 34.12
C GLU A 153 -58.16 49.90 34.17
N PHE A 154 -57.49 48.78 34.46
CA PHE A 154 -58.11 47.58 35.03
C PHE A 154 -58.05 47.67 36.54
#